data_AF-A0A1V5E3B4-F1
#
_entry.id   AF-A0A1V5E3B4-F1
#
_cell.length_a   1.000
_cell.length_b   1.000
_cell.length_c   1.000
_cell.angle_alpha   90.00
_cell.angle_beta   90.00
_cell.angle_gamma   90.00
#
_symmetry.space_group_name_H-M   'P 1'
#
loop_
_entity.id
_entity.type
_entity.pdbx_description
1 polymer ?
#
loop_
_entity_poly.entity_id
_entity_poly.type
_entity_poly.pdbx_seq_one_letter_code
_entity_poly.pdbx_strand_id
1 'polypeptide(L)'
;MDTSRDWGKPVRTIERLLRLKSFPIAFRMLEKREGLSTIPYLRRMKHKSTLCQMLNLVRNFDWTVGAEADDFISAMCPSILGLSEIPAFLQDGTFRSIVWTKSRADGKKFETSVPRLPAGKYEAVALAPLVYNPFDPDIVLIYANPAQMIVLINALQFEDYEVMRFHCVGESSCSDAIARCYLDRKPSLAIPCYGERRYGHAQDDELVMALPAQILDKAVRGLEALYRRGVRYPISYAGAESDVSGCFPAAYGGRGTIAALREGGSHLLVGVTGGVATGKSTIARMLEELGAPLIDFDVLSRVVMEPEKPAWKDIVDYFGVQILNEDRTIDRNKLRAVASQDLEKKKKLEGFQHPRIQEEFLRLVQAHLRENPEAVIQVVIPLLIETNMHPLFHHLLMVYAPEDVQKKRLMERDGLTEEMALRMIRSQLSVEEKKGYCDLVIDNSGPLEETRDRVRDLWEKLNAIRKERR
;
A
#
# COMPACT_ATOMS: atom_id res chain seq x y z
N MET A 1 2.89 7.19 -36.16
CA MET A 1 2.00 7.25 -34.98
C MET A 1 2.63 6.39 -33.92
N ASP A 2 3.52 6.98 -33.13
CA ASP A 2 4.24 6.30 -32.06
C ASP A 2 3.99 7.10 -30.79
N THR A 3 2.93 6.71 -30.09
CA THR A 3 2.51 7.27 -28.80
C THR A 3 2.01 6.13 -27.93
N SER A 4 2.82 5.09 -27.75
CA SER A 4 2.50 4.07 -26.74
C SER A 4 2.68 4.72 -25.37
N ARG A 5 1.57 4.85 -24.64
CA ARG A 5 1.61 5.26 -23.24
C ARG A 5 2.54 4.34 -22.48
N ASP A 6 3.42 4.89 -21.66
CA ASP A 6 4.23 4.11 -20.73
C ASP A 6 3.38 3.68 -19.52
N TRP A 7 2.94 2.42 -19.56
CA TRP A 7 2.23 1.73 -18.50
C TRP A 7 3.15 1.19 -17.40
N GLY A 8 4.46 1.08 -17.68
CA GLY A 8 5.43 0.50 -16.75
C GLY A 8 5.45 1.22 -15.41
N LYS A 9 5.47 2.56 -15.42
CA LYS A 9 5.47 3.37 -14.20
C LYS A 9 4.20 3.20 -13.34
N PRO A 10 2.97 3.43 -13.85
CA PRO A 10 1.76 3.28 -13.03
C PRO A 10 1.57 1.85 -12.52
N VAL A 11 1.90 0.83 -13.32
CA VAL A 11 1.81 -0.58 -12.91
C VAL A 11 2.75 -0.89 -11.75
N ARG A 12 4.03 -0.52 -11.86
CA ARG A 12 5.01 -0.74 -10.79
C ARG A 12 4.61 -0.03 -9.49
N THR A 13 3.99 1.15 -9.60
CA THR A 13 3.46 1.85 -8.41
C THR A 13 2.32 1.07 -7.76
N ILE A 14 1.33 0.58 -8.52
CA ILE A 14 0.23 -0.24 -7.97
C ILE A 14 0.76 -1.53 -7.35
N GLU A 15 1.65 -2.25 -8.05
CA GLU A 15 2.26 -3.49 -7.56
C GLU A 15 2.97 -3.26 -6.23
N ARG A 16 3.68 -2.14 -6.08
CA ARG A 16 4.38 -1.78 -4.85
C ARG A 16 3.44 -1.38 -3.71
N LEU A 17 2.44 -0.53 -3.99
CA LEU A 17 1.51 -0.02 -2.98
C LEU A 17 0.53 -1.09 -2.48
N LEU A 18 0.11 -2.00 -3.35
CA LEU A 18 -0.78 -3.10 -3.00
C LEU A 18 -0.04 -4.41 -2.72
N ARG A 19 1.26 -4.52 -3.03
CA ARG A 19 2.04 -5.77 -2.94
C ARG A 19 1.35 -6.94 -3.67
N LEU A 20 1.00 -6.70 -4.93
CA LEU A 20 0.30 -7.69 -5.75
C LEU A 20 1.15 -8.95 -5.91
N LYS A 21 0.50 -10.13 -5.89
CA LYS A 21 1.17 -11.43 -6.07
C LYS A 21 1.46 -11.76 -7.54
N SER A 22 0.73 -11.13 -8.46
CA SER A 22 0.79 -11.40 -9.90
C SER A 22 0.63 -10.12 -10.71
N PHE A 23 1.06 -10.13 -11.97
CA PHE A 23 1.02 -8.96 -12.84
C PHE A 23 -0.40 -8.48 -13.14
N PRO A 24 -0.66 -7.16 -13.14
CA PRO A 24 -1.84 -6.60 -13.79
C PRO A 24 -1.86 -6.97 -15.28
N ILE A 25 -3.02 -7.42 -15.75
CA ILE A 25 -3.20 -7.95 -17.11
C ILE A 25 -3.74 -6.83 -18.00
N ALA A 26 -3.01 -6.50 -19.07
CA ALA A 26 -3.51 -5.75 -20.20
C ALA A 26 -4.49 -6.62 -20.98
N PHE A 27 -5.71 -6.14 -21.22
CA PHE A 27 -6.72 -6.87 -21.98
C PHE A 27 -7.22 -5.99 -23.13
N ARG A 28 -7.16 -6.51 -24.35
CA ARG A 28 -7.56 -5.78 -25.57
C ARG A 28 -8.41 -6.64 -26.49
N MET A 29 -9.55 -6.10 -26.89
CA MET A 29 -10.37 -6.66 -27.96
C MET A 29 -9.91 -6.11 -29.31
N LEU A 30 -9.86 -6.97 -30.33
CA LEU A 30 -9.39 -6.62 -31.67
C LEU A 30 -10.54 -6.76 -32.67
N GLU A 31 -10.83 -5.68 -33.39
CA GLU A 31 -11.86 -5.68 -34.44
C GLU A 31 -11.51 -6.62 -35.60
N LYS A 32 -10.21 -6.84 -35.82
CA LYS A 32 -9.67 -7.70 -36.86
C LYS A 32 -8.63 -8.66 -36.30
N ARG A 33 -8.76 -9.95 -36.63
CA ARG A 33 -7.84 -11.00 -36.15
C ARG A 33 -6.40 -10.78 -36.60
N GLU A 34 -6.19 -10.11 -37.74
CA GLU A 34 -4.87 -9.78 -38.27
C GLU A 34 -4.07 -8.92 -37.28
N GLY A 35 -4.75 -8.16 -36.42
CA GLY A 35 -4.14 -7.38 -35.33
C GLY A 35 -3.30 -8.23 -34.38
N LEU A 36 -3.60 -9.52 -34.20
CA LEU A 36 -2.80 -10.42 -33.37
C LEU A 36 -1.35 -10.55 -33.85
N SER A 37 -1.15 -10.52 -35.18
CA SER A 37 0.19 -10.64 -35.78
C SER A 37 1.08 -9.41 -35.54
N THR A 38 0.47 -8.28 -35.15
CA THR A 38 1.18 -7.02 -34.89
C THR A 38 1.68 -6.91 -33.45
N ILE A 39 1.22 -7.78 -32.55
CA ILE A 39 1.57 -7.72 -31.13
C ILE A 39 2.90 -8.45 -30.88
N PRO A 40 3.94 -7.75 -30.36
CA PRO A 40 5.24 -8.37 -30.11
C PRO A 40 5.15 -9.55 -29.15
N TYR A 41 5.93 -10.59 -29.41
CA TYR A 41 6.07 -11.79 -28.57
C TYR A 41 4.75 -12.55 -28.30
N LEU A 42 3.70 -12.28 -29.07
CA LEU A 42 2.41 -12.93 -28.91
C LEU A 42 2.49 -14.43 -29.21
N ARG A 43 1.89 -15.22 -28.31
CA ARG A 43 1.80 -16.67 -28.41
C ARG A 43 0.36 -17.08 -28.66
N ARG A 44 0.18 -18.05 -29.55
CA ARG A 44 -1.07 -18.80 -29.72
C ARG A 44 -0.91 -20.17 -29.06
N MET A 45 -1.94 -20.61 -28.35
CA MET A 45 -1.95 -21.94 -27.74
C MET A 45 -2.02 -23.01 -28.84
N LYS A 46 -1.25 -24.09 -28.69
CA LYS A 46 -1.28 -25.22 -29.65
C LYS A 46 -2.51 -26.11 -29.52
N HIS A 47 -3.31 -25.90 -28.48
CA HIS A 47 -4.55 -26.62 -28.18
C HIS A 47 -5.62 -25.63 -27.76
N LYS A 48 -6.88 -26.03 -27.84
CA LYS A 48 -8.00 -25.20 -27.40
C LYS A 48 -7.92 -24.94 -25.89
N SER A 49 -8.13 -23.70 -25.47
CA SER A 49 -8.00 -23.28 -24.07
C SER A 49 -9.26 -22.59 -23.54
N THR A 50 -9.32 -22.38 -22.24
CA THR A 50 -10.28 -21.47 -21.61
C THR A 50 -9.69 -20.07 -21.47
N LEU A 51 -10.53 -19.05 -21.37
CA LEU A 51 -10.07 -17.69 -21.02
C LEU A 51 -9.31 -17.68 -19.69
N CYS A 52 -9.75 -18.49 -18.72
CA CYS A 52 -9.12 -18.63 -17.42
C CYS A 52 -7.65 -19.08 -17.53
N GLN A 53 -7.34 -20.06 -18.39
CA GLN A 53 -5.97 -20.50 -18.64
C GLN A 53 -5.12 -19.39 -19.25
N MET A 54 -5.68 -18.62 -20.18
CA MET A 54 -4.98 -17.48 -20.80
C MET A 54 -4.64 -16.42 -19.76
N LEU A 55 -5.58 -16.07 -18.88
CA LEU A 55 -5.34 -15.12 -17.78
C LEU A 55 -4.21 -15.60 -16.85
N ASN A 56 -4.18 -16.91 -16.53
CA ASN A 56 -3.12 -17.52 -15.73
C ASN A 56 -1.74 -17.40 -16.39
N LEU A 57 -1.65 -17.74 -17.69
CA LEU A 57 -0.41 -17.64 -18.47
C LEU A 57 0.15 -16.22 -18.45
N VAL A 58 -0.72 -15.22 -18.51
CA VAL A 58 -0.29 -13.82 -18.42
C VAL A 58 0.20 -13.49 -17.02
N ARG A 59 -0.65 -13.68 -16.01
CA ARG A 59 -0.38 -13.15 -14.65
C ARG A 59 0.72 -13.89 -13.89
N ASN A 60 0.92 -15.18 -14.18
CA ASN A 60 1.85 -16.05 -13.44
C ASN A 60 3.01 -16.58 -14.28
N PHE A 61 2.93 -16.55 -15.62
CA PHE A 61 3.98 -17.07 -16.50
C PHE A 61 4.58 -16.02 -17.43
N ASP A 62 4.12 -14.76 -17.36
CA ASP A 62 4.66 -13.66 -18.16
C ASP A 62 4.52 -13.90 -19.68
N TRP A 63 3.36 -14.40 -20.10
CA TRP A 63 3.08 -14.62 -21.52
C TRP A 63 2.19 -13.52 -22.09
N THR A 64 2.54 -13.06 -23.29
CA THR A 64 1.59 -12.38 -24.17
C THR A 64 0.86 -13.44 -24.99
N VAL A 65 -0.47 -13.47 -24.90
CA VAL A 65 -1.32 -14.49 -25.54
C VAL A 65 -2.44 -13.85 -26.34
N GLY A 66 -2.81 -14.50 -27.44
CA GLY A 66 -3.95 -14.10 -28.27
C GLY A 66 -4.89 -15.27 -28.53
N ALA A 67 -6.15 -14.97 -28.80
CA ALA A 67 -7.14 -15.97 -29.21
C ALA A 67 -8.20 -15.41 -30.15
N GLU A 68 -8.64 -16.25 -31.09
CA GLU A 68 -9.87 -16.13 -31.87
C GLU A 68 -10.95 -17.05 -31.29
N ALA A 69 -12.19 -16.97 -31.80
CA ALA A 69 -13.30 -17.80 -31.31
C ALA A 69 -12.99 -19.31 -31.30
N ASP A 70 -12.31 -19.81 -32.33
CA ASP A 70 -12.02 -21.24 -32.52
C ASP A 70 -10.91 -21.78 -31.61
N ASP A 71 -10.11 -20.89 -30.99
CA ASP A 71 -9.09 -21.28 -30.01
C ASP A 71 -9.70 -21.66 -28.66
N PHE A 72 -10.97 -21.33 -28.43
CA PHE A 72 -11.64 -21.66 -27.17
C PHE A 72 -12.22 -23.08 -27.19
N ILE A 73 -12.11 -23.77 -26.04
CA ILE A 73 -12.59 -25.15 -25.89
C ILE A 73 -14.12 -25.28 -26.01
N SER A 74 -14.85 -24.21 -25.68
CA SER A 74 -16.31 -24.15 -25.69
C SER A 74 -16.76 -22.74 -26.03
N ALA A 75 -17.94 -22.62 -26.62
CA ALA A 75 -18.57 -21.35 -26.99
C ALA A 75 -18.88 -20.41 -25.79
N MET A 76 -18.73 -20.88 -24.55
CA MET A 76 -18.93 -20.07 -23.35
C MET A 76 -18.02 -18.83 -23.30
N CYS A 77 -16.71 -19.02 -23.43
CA CYS A 77 -15.75 -17.91 -23.40
C CYS A 77 -15.95 -16.92 -24.57
N PRO A 78 -15.98 -17.37 -25.85
CA PRO A 78 -16.13 -16.45 -26.97
C PRO A 78 -17.49 -15.75 -26.99
N SER A 79 -18.56 -16.38 -26.51
CA SER A 79 -19.87 -15.69 -26.40
C SER A 79 -19.90 -14.61 -25.32
N ILE A 80 -19.16 -14.76 -24.21
CA ILE A 80 -19.01 -13.69 -23.21
C ILE A 80 -18.22 -12.52 -23.78
N LEU A 81 -17.16 -12.81 -24.54
CA LEU A 81 -16.28 -11.82 -25.16
C LEU A 81 -16.85 -11.18 -26.43
N GLY A 82 -18.00 -11.63 -26.92
CA GLY A 82 -18.58 -11.13 -28.18
C GLY A 82 -17.83 -11.57 -29.44
N LEU A 83 -17.02 -12.63 -29.35
CA LEU A 83 -16.32 -13.24 -30.50
C LEU A 83 -17.22 -14.22 -31.27
N SER A 84 -18.31 -14.68 -30.66
CA SER A 84 -19.31 -15.52 -31.30
C SER A 84 -20.70 -15.24 -30.75
N GLU A 85 -21.73 -15.59 -31.52
CA GLU A 85 -23.10 -15.68 -31.00
C GLU A 85 -23.20 -16.76 -29.92
N ILE A 86 -24.24 -16.65 -29.08
CA ILE A 86 -24.55 -17.66 -28.07
C ILE A 86 -25.24 -18.85 -28.76
N PRO A 87 -24.72 -20.08 -28.67
CA PRO A 87 -25.39 -21.25 -29.20
C PRO A 87 -26.75 -21.52 -28.53
N ALA A 88 -27.70 -22.08 -29.29
CA ALA A 88 -29.07 -22.35 -28.81
C ALA A 88 -29.13 -23.23 -27.54
N PHE A 89 -28.24 -24.22 -27.41
CA PHE A 89 -28.21 -25.13 -26.24
C PHE A 89 -27.69 -24.46 -24.95
N LEU A 90 -26.98 -23.33 -25.07
CA LEU A 90 -26.67 -22.48 -23.93
C LEU A 90 -27.89 -21.60 -23.63
N GLN A 91 -28.45 -20.97 -24.65
CA GLN A 91 -29.56 -20.01 -24.50
C GLN A 91 -30.84 -20.63 -23.90
N ASP A 92 -31.14 -21.89 -24.21
CA ASP A 92 -32.33 -22.59 -23.70
C ASP A 92 -32.18 -23.11 -22.25
N GLY A 93 -31.01 -22.91 -21.64
CA GLY A 93 -30.71 -23.31 -20.27
C GLY A 93 -30.29 -24.78 -20.09
N THR A 94 -30.14 -25.54 -21.17
CA THR A 94 -29.77 -26.98 -21.11
C THR A 94 -28.47 -27.18 -20.39
N PHE A 95 -27.41 -26.49 -20.83
CA PHE A 95 -26.08 -26.63 -20.23
C PHE A 95 -26.08 -26.28 -18.74
N ARG A 96 -26.70 -25.14 -18.36
CA ARG A 96 -26.78 -24.74 -16.95
C ARG A 96 -27.56 -25.73 -16.11
N SER A 97 -28.62 -26.34 -16.64
CA SER A 97 -29.39 -27.34 -15.90
C SER A 97 -28.65 -28.66 -15.66
N ILE A 98 -27.63 -28.95 -16.45
CA ILE A 98 -26.80 -30.15 -16.26
C ILE A 98 -25.84 -29.95 -15.07
N VAL A 99 -25.37 -28.72 -14.84
CA VAL A 99 -24.23 -28.47 -13.94
C VAL A 99 -24.56 -27.56 -12.76
N TRP A 100 -25.35 -26.52 -12.97
CA TRP A 100 -25.45 -25.38 -12.05
C TRP A 100 -26.85 -25.10 -11.51
N THR A 101 -27.90 -25.48 -12.23
CA THR A 101 -29.29 -25.19 -11.86
C THR A 101 -30.13 -26.46 -11.86
N LYS A 102 -31.15 -26.52 -10.98
CA LYS A 102 -32.02 -27.69 -10.88
C LYS A 102 -32.84 -27.96 -12.14
N SER A 103 -33.22 -26.91 -12.88
CA SER A 103 -34.12 -27.00 -14.03
C SER A 103 -33.57 -26.24 -15.24
N ARG A 104 -34.03 -26.60 -16.45
CA ARG A 104 -33.77 -25.84 -17.69
C ARG A 104 -34.36 -24.43 -17.62
N ALA A 105 -35.49 -24.25 -16.93
CA ALA A 105 -36.10 -22.94 -16.73
C ALA A 105 -35.18 -22.01 -15.90
N ASP A 106 -34.60 -22.53 -14.81
CA ASP A 106 -33.63 -21.77 -14.02
C ASP A 106 -32.32 -21.57 -14.78
N GLY A 107 -31.90 -22.57 -15.59
CA GLY A 107 -30.75 -22.45 -16.47
C GLY A 107 -30.93 -21.34 -17.52
N LYS A 108 -32.14 -21.18 -18.05
CA LYS A 108 -32.47 -20.10 -18.99
C LYS A 108 -32.46 -18.73 -18.31
N LYS A 109 -32.99 -18.64 -17.07
CA LYS A 109 -32.89 -17.41 -16.26
C LYS A 109 -31.43 -17.04 -16.00
N PHE A 110 -30.60 -18.02 -15.63
CA PHE A 110 -29.16 -17.85 -15.46
C PHE A 110 -28.57 -17.24 -16.73
N GLU A 111 -28.74 -17.89 -17.88
CA GLU A 111 -28.08 -17.48 -19.12
C GLU A 111 -28.53 -16.11 -19.63
N THR A 112 -29.80 -15.76 -19.41
CA THR A 112 -30.35 -14.43 -19.73
C THR A 112 -29.76 -13.33 -18.84
N SER A 113 -29.34 -13.67 -17.61
CA SER A 113 -28.79 -12.71 -16.64
C SER A 113 -27.30 -12.40 -16.82
N VAL A 114 -26.57 -13.17 -17.65
CA VAL A 114 -25.12 -13.04 -17.87
C VAL A 114 -24.84 -11.93 -18.89
N PRO A 115 -24.19 -10.81 -18.50
CA PRO A 115 -23.70 -9.80 -19.44
C PRO A 115 -22.73 -10.35 -20.48
N ARG A 116 -22.83 -9.88 -21.71
CA ARG A 116 -21.95 -10.28 -22.81
C ARG A 116 -21.61 -9.08 -23.67
N LEU A 117 -20.41 -9.07 -24.22
CA LEU A 117 -20.08 -8.09 -25.26
C LEU A 117 -20.92 -8.39 -26.51
N PRO A 118 -21.35 -7.36 -27.27
CA PRO A 118 -22.08 -7.57 -28.51
C PRO A 118 -21.23 -8.35 -29.53
N ALA A 119 -21.84 -9.35 -30.17
CA ALA A 119 -21.20 -10.10 -31.24
C ALA A 119 -21.03 -9.25 -32.51
N GLY A 120 -20.12 -9.68 -33.38
CA GLY A 120 -19.93 -9.08 -34.72
C GLY A 120 -19.01 -7.86 -34.76
N LYS A 121 -18.57 -7.34 -33.60
CA LYS A 121 -17.61 -6.22 -33.54
C LYS A 121 -16.15 -6.68 -33.49
N TYR A 122 -15.86 -7.74 -32.75
CA TYR A 122 -14.49 -8.19 -32.48
C TYR A 122 -14.26 -9.60 -33.04
N GLU A 123 -13.07 -9.81 -33.60
CA GLU A 123 -12.66 -11.10 -34.17
C GLU A 123 -11.62 -11.81 -33.30
N ALA A 124 -10.92 -11.07 -32.43
CA ALA A 124 -9.90 -11.63 -31.55
C ALA A 124 -9.76 -10.87 -30.22
N VAL A 125 -9.06 -11.51 -29.27
CA VAL A 125 -8.66 -10.92 -27.99
C VAL A 125 -7.17 -11.14 -27.78
N ALA A 126 -6.49 -10.15 -27.18
CA ALA A 126 -5.10 -10.22 -26.76
C ALA A 126 -4.97 -9.88 -25.27
N LEU A 127 -4.11 -10.62 -24.58
CA LEU A 127 -3.79 -10.42 -23.18
C LEU A 127 -2.28 -10.42 -22.97
N ALA A 128 -1.78 -9.54 -22.11
CA ALA A 128 -0.35 -9.44 -21.84
C ALA A 128 -0.08 -8.82 -20.46
N PRO A 129 1.10 -9.02 -19.85
CA PRO A 129 1.43 -8.37 -18.60
C PRO A 129 1.66 -6.88 -18.88
N LEU A 130 0.87 -6.02 -18.24
CA LEU A 130 0.82 -4.60 -18.59
C LEU A 130 2.16 -3.89 -18.32
N VAL A 131 2.96 -4.39 -17.38
CA VAL A 131 4.27 -3.85 -17.00
C VAL A 131 5.28 -3.77 -18.16
N TYR A 132 5.08 -4.57 -19.22
CA TYR A 132 5.98 -4.60 -20.39
C TYR A 132 5.52 -3.71 -21.54
N ASN A 133 4.55 -2.84 -21.33
CA ASN A 133 4.00 -1.95 -22.37
C ASN A 133 3.59 -2.68 -23.66
N PRO A 134 2.82 -3.79 -23.58
CA PRO A 134 2.59 -4.68 -24.72
C PRO A 134 1.75 -4.03 -25.83
N PHE A 135 0.75 -3.24 -25.44
CA PHE A 135 -0.15 -2.46 -26.29
C PHE A 135 -1.01 -1.53 -25.41
N ASP A 136 -1.78 -0.64 -26.02
CA ASP A 136 -2.83 0.13 -25.33
C ASP A 136 -4.05 -0.76 -25.03
N PRO A 137 -4.35 -1.10 -23.77
CA PRO A 137 -5.45 -2.00 -23.44
C PRO A 137 -6.80 -1.28 -23.38
N ASP A 138 -7.89 -2.02 -23.57
CA ASP A 138 -9.24 -1.53 -23.28
C ASP A 138 -9.47 -1.49 -21.76
N ILE A 139 -9.08 -2.56 -21.08
CA ILE A 139 -9.23 -2.76 -19.64
C ILE A 139 -7.97 -3.36 -19.02
N VAL A 140 -7.80 -3.14 -17.73
CA VAL A 140 -6.75 -3.73 -16.91
C VAL A 140 -7.39 -4.63 -15.86
N LEU A 141 -6.95 -5.89 -15.80
CA LEU A 141 -7.42 -6.83 -14.78
C LEU A 141 -6.40 -6.91 -13.65
N ILE A 142 -6.88 -6.75 -12.42
CA ILE A 142 -6.07 -6.84 -11.20
C ILE A 142 -6.65 -7.96 -10.34
N TYR A 143 -5.81 -8.94 -10.02
CA TYR A 143 -6.10 -9.96 -9.03
C TYR A 143 -5.49 -9.58 -7.69
N ALA A 144 -6.31 -9.55 -6.65
CA ALA A 144 -5.93 -9.08 -5.32
C ALA A 144 -6.88 -9.66 -4.26
N ASN A 145 -6.44 -9.73 -3.02
CA ASN A 145 -7.28 -10.18 -1.91
C ASN A 145 -8.23 -9.07 -1.41
N PRO A 146 -9.25 -9.38 -0.60
CA PRO A 146 -10.20 -8.38 -0.10
C PRO A 146 -9.57 -7.15 0.56
N ALA A 147 -8.46 -7.33 1.28
CA ALA A 147 -7.75 -6.22 1.94
C ALA A 147 -7.05 -5.30 0.92
N GLN A 148 -6.51 -5.85 -0.17
CA GLN A 148 -5.97 -5.05 -1.28
C GLN A 148 -7.11 -4.36 -2.05
N MET A 149 -8.21 -5.08 -2.30
CA MET A 149 -9.36 -4.55 -3.06
C MET A 149 -10.03 -3.37 -2.37
N ILE A 150 -10.22 -3.41 -1.05
CA ILE A 150 -10.85 -2.27 -0.35
C ILE A 150 -9.97 -1.01 -0.42
N VAL A 151 -8.64 -1.16 -0.38
CA VAL A 151 -7.71 -0.03 -0.56
C VAL A 151 -7.79 0.51 -1.98
N LEU A 152 -7.88 -0.36 -2.99
CA LEU A 152 -8.05 0.04 -4.40
C LEU A 152 -9.41 0.72 -4.65
N ILE A 153 -10.50 0.22 -4.06
CA ILE A 153 -11.84 0.83 -4.13
C ILE A 153 -11.79 2.24 -3.54
N ASN A 154 -11.26 2.39 -2.33
CA ASN A 154 -11.12 3.70 -1.69
C ASN A 154 -10.26 4.64 -2.53
N ALA A 155 -9.22 4.13 -3.20
CA ALA A 155 -8.36 4.94 -4.07
C ALA A 155 -9.13 5.44 -5.30
N LEU A 156 -9.92 4.59 -5.94
CA LEU A 156 -10.77 4.97 -7.07
C LEU A 156 -11.86 5.96 -6.65
N GLN A 157 -12.35 5.88 -5.42
CA GLN A 157 -13.35 6.78 -4.85
C GLN A 157 -12.76 8.08 -4.28
N PHE A 158 -11.43 8.21 -4.24
CA PHE A 158 -10.75 9.36 -3.65
C PHE A 158 -11.02 10.66 -4.42
N GLU A 159 -11.06 10.58 -5.75
CA GLU A 159 -11.48 11.64 -6.68
C GLU A 159 -12.84 11.21 -7.28
N ASP A 160 -13.78 12.14 -7.46
CA ASP A 160 -15.13 11.89 -8.01
C ASP A 160 -15.85 10.70 -7.34
N TYR A 161 -16.09 10.82 -6.03
CA TYR A 161 -16.72 9.78 -5.24
C TYR A 161 -18.04 9.29 -5.87
N GLU A 162 -18.13 7.97 -6.08
CA GLU A 162 -19.38 7.30 -6.40
C GLU A 162 -19.50 5.98 -5.65
N VAL A 163 -20.73 5.58 -5.31
CA VAL A 163 -20.98 4.25 -4.75
C VAL A 163 -20.80 3.22 -5.87
N MET A 164 -19.80 2.34 -5.72
CA MET A 164 -19.57 1.24 -6.64
C MET A 164 -20.54 0.09 -6.35
N ARG A 165 -21.24 -0.39 -7.38
CA ARG A 165 -22.15 -1.53 -7.30
C ARG A 165 -21.57 -2.66 -8.12
N PHE A 166 -21.38 -3.81 -7.48
CA PHE A 166 -20.83 -5.00 -8.11
C PHE A 166 -21.88 -6.11 -8.18
N HIS A 167 -21.72 -7.01 -9.14
CA HIS A 167 -22.68 -8.04 -9.48
C HIS A 167 -22.03 -9.43 -9.36
N CYS A 168 -22.86 -10.45 -9.14
CA CYS A 168 -22.41 -11.83 -9.10
C CYS A 168 -23.47 -12.72 -9.77
N VAL A 169 -23.12 -13.29 -10.92
CA VAL A 169 -23.92 -14.33 -11.60
C VAL A 169 -23.59 -15.74 -11.08
N GLY A 170 -22.60 -15.86 -10.19
CA GLY A 170 -22.15 -17.12 -9.59
C GLY A 170 -21.08 -17.82 -10.42
N GLU A 171 -21.44 -18.28 -11.62
CA GLU A 171 -20.49 -18.86 -12.59
C GLU A 171 -20.38 -17.96 -13.82
N SER A 172 -19.19 -17.86 -14.42
CA SER A 172 -18.84 -16.86 -15.46
C SER A 172 -18.40 -15.51 -14.90
N SER A 173 -17.51 -15.51 -13.90
CA SER A 173 -16.92 -14.30 -13.31
C SER A 173 -16.29 -13.34 -14.34
N CYS A 174 -15.77 -13.84 -15.47
CA CYS A 174 -15.36 -13.01 -16.61
C CYS A 174 -16.50 -12.13 -17.17
N SER A 175 -17.76 -12.55 -17.11
CA SER A 175 -18.90 -11.68 -17.46
C SER A 175 -19.04 -10.52 -16.47
N ASP A 176 -18.97 -10.80 -15.17
CA ASP A 176 -19.12 -9.75 -14.15
C ASP A 176 -17.94 -8.80 -14.13
N ALA A 177 -16.70 -9.28 -14.26
CA ALA A 177 -15.53 -8.42 -14.32
C ALA A 177 -15.36 -7.76 -15.71
N ILE A 178 -15.12 -8.56 -16.75
CA ILE A 178 -14.73 -8.06 -18.09
C ILE A 178 -15.93 -7.45 -18.82
N ALA A 179 -17.02 -8.21 -19.00
CA ALA A 179 -18.12 -7.75 -19.85
C ALA A 179 -18.80 -6.51 -19.29
N ARG A 180 -19.08 -6.46 -17.98
CA ARG A 180 -19.65 -5.25 -17.35
C ARG A 180 -18.71 -4.05 -17.42
N CYS A 181 -17.42 -4.24 -17.11
CA CYS A 181 -16.44 -3.15 -17.22
C CYS A 181 -16.38 -2.58 -18.65
N TYR A 182 -16.47 -3.46 -19.65
CA TYR A 182 -16.47 -3.06 -21.06
C TYR A 182 -17.73 -2.28 -21.46
N LEU A 183 -18.89 -2.77 -21.04
CA LEU A 183 -20.21 -2.20 -21.37
C LEU A 183 -20.45 -0.87 -20.64
N ASP A 184 -20.21 -0.85 -19.33
CA ASP A 184 -20.54 0.28 -18.46
C ASP A 184 -19.43 1.33 -18.43
N ARG A 185 -18.22 1.00 -18.90
CA ARG A 185 -17.01 1.84 -18.82
C ARG A 185 -16.69 2.26 -17.39
N LYS A 186 -16.95 1.36 -16.43
CA LYS A 186 -16.72 1.56 -14.98
C LYS A 186 -15.94 0.39 -14.38
N PRO A 187 -15.25 0.59 -13.25
CA PRO A 187 -14.67 -0.51 -12.48
C PRO A 187 -15.69 -1.60 -12.19
N SER A 188 -15.31 -2.86 -12.35
CA SER A 188 -16.15 -4.00 -11.96
C SER A 188 -15.34 -5.05 -11.20
N LEU A 189 -15.78 -5.34 -9.97
CA LEU A 189 -15.22 -6.38 -9.11
C LEU A 189 -16.07 -7.65 -9.22
N ALA A 190 -15.40 -8.80 -9.30
CA ALA A 190 -16.04 -10.10 -9.27
C ALA A 190 -15.33 -11.04 -8.29
N ILE A 191 -16.10 -12.03 -7.80
CA ILE A 191 -15.56 -13.19 -7.09
C ILE A 191 -15.18 -14.23 -8.16
N PRO A 192 -13.90 -14.67 -8.24
CA PRO A 192 -13.48 -15.72 -9.16
C PRO A 192 -14.33 -16.98 -9.01
N CYS A 193 -14.93 -17.39 -10.12
CA CYS A 193 -15.83 -18.54 -10.15
C CYS A 193 -15.06 -19.88 -10.22
N TYR A 194 -15.78 -20.99 -10.30
CA TYR A 194 -15.16 -22.33 -10.27
C TYR A 194 -14.15 -22.51 -11.41
N GLY A 195 -14.49 -22.05 -12.62
CA GLY A 195 -13.59 -22.09 -13.77
C GLY A 195 -12.30 -21.29 -13.58
N GLU A 196 -12.37 -20.09 -13.01
CA GLU A 196 -11.19 -19.27 -12.74
C GLU A 196 -10.27 -19.92 -11.70
N ARG A 197 -10.81 -20.61 -10.71
CA ARG A 197 -10.00 -21.34 -9.72
C ARG A 197 -9.36 -22.58 -10.33
N ARG A 198 -10.17 -23.41 -10.98
CA ARG A 198 -9.74 -24.71 -11.53
C ARG A 198 -8.74 -24.56 -12.67
N TYR A 199 -8.95 -23.59 -13.56
CA TYR A 199 -8.17 -23.46 -14.79
C TYR A 199 -7.30 -22.20 -14.82
N GLY A 200 -7.72 -21.15 -14.11
CA GLY A 200 -7.00 -19.88 -13.99
C GLY A 200 -6.10 -19.77 -12.76
N HIS A 201 -6.17 -20.74 -11.85
CA HIS A 201 -5.42 -20.78 -10.59
C HIS A 201 -5.63 -19.56 -9.68
N ALA A 202 -6.80 -18.92 -9.76
CA ALA A 202 -7.20 -17.90 -8.78
C ALA A 202 -7.20 -18.51 -7.36
N GLN A 203 -6.50 -17.85 -6.43
CA GLN A 203 -6.33 -18.34 -5.06
C GLN A 203 -7.60 -18.14 -4.22
N ASP A 204 -7.74 -18.90 -3.12
CA ASP A 204 -8.90 -18.87 -2.22
C ASP A 204 -9.25 -17.46 -1.73
N ASP A 205 -8.21 -16.66 -1.47
CA ASP A 205 -8.34 -15.29 -1.00
C ASP A 205 -8.42 -14.24 -2.12
N GLU A 206 -8.39 -14.62 -3.40
CA GLU A 206 -8.38 -13.66 -4.50
C GLU A 206 -9.76 -13.23 -4.97
N LEU A 207 -9.85 -11.94 -5.30
CA LEU A 207 -10.88 -11.31 -6.09
C LEU A 207 -10.25 -10.81 -7.41
N VAL A 208 -11.09 -10.51 -8.40
CA VAL A 208 -10.65 -9.89 -9.65
C VAL A 208 -11.41 -8.59 -9.89
N MET A 209 -10.67 -7.52 -10.19
CA MET A 209 -11.23 -6.24 -10.59
C MET A 209 -10.79 -5.90 -12.00
N ALA A 210 -11.76 -5.59 -12.86
CA ALA A 210 -11.53 -4.98 -14.16
C ALA A 210 -11.66 -3.46 -14.05
N LEU A 211 -10.68 -2.74 -14.60
CA LEU A 211 -10.66 -1.28 -14.67
C LEU A 211 -10.61 -0.85 -16.14
N PRO A 212 -11.39 0.16 -16.57
CA PRO A 212 -11.08 0.85 -17.83
C PRO A 212 -9.64 1.36 -17.81
N ALA A 213 -8.88 1.14 -18.87
CA ALA A 213 -7.45 1.49 -18.89
C ALA A 213 -7.18 2.99 -18.62
N GLN A 214 -8.13 3.84 -19.00
CA GLN A 214 -8.05 5.29 -18.84
C GLN A 214 -8.02 5.73 -17.37
N ILE A 215 -8.62 4.95 -16.46
CA ILE A 215 -8.71 5.32 -15.04
C ILE A 215 -7.56 4.76 -14.18
N LEU A 216 -6.58 4.07 -14.78
CA LEU A 216 -5.45 3.51 -14.04
C LEU A 216 -4.65 4.59 -13.31
N ASP A 217 -4.43 5.75 -13.94
CA ASP A 217 -3.70 6.86 -13.28
C ASP A 217 -4.50 7.44 -12.12
N LYS A 218 -5.83 7.46 -12.21
CA LYS A 218 -6.71 7.86 -11.11
C LYS A 218 -6.55 6.88 -9.93
N ALA A 219 -6.53 5.58 -10.21
CA ALA A 219 -6.25 4.58 -9.18
C ALA A 219 -4.88 4.79 -8.51
N VAL A 220 -3.83 5.05 -9.29
CA VAL A 220 -2.47 5.33 -8.77
C VAL A 220 -2.48 6.55 -7.86
N ARG A 221 -3.01 7.69 -8.31
CA ARG A 221 -3.06 8.93 -7.52
C ARG A 221 -3.85 8.73 -6.22
N GLY A 222 -4.98 8.03 -6.30
CA GLY A 222 -5.78 7.68 -5.14
C GLY A 222 -5.01 6.81 -4.14
N LEU A 223 -4.30 5.78 -4.61
CA LEU A 223 -3.49 4.91 -3.76
C LEU A 223 -2.36 5.69 -3.09
N GLU A 224 -1.65 6.55 -3.81
CA GLU A 224 -0.60 7.40 -3.25
C GLU A 224 -1.17 8.39 -2.22
N ALA A 225 -2.35 8.98 -2.48
CA ALA A 225 -3.00 9.88 -1.54
C ALA A 225 -3.46 9.17 -0.26
N LEU A 226 -4.05 7.97 -0.38
CA LEU A 226 -4.44 7.14 0.76
C LEU A 226 -3.22 6.67 1.55
N TYR A 227 -2.17 6.24 0.85
CA TYR A 227 -0.92 5.84 1.47
C TYR A 227 -0.36 6.99 2.33
N ARG A 228 -0.36 8.23 1.80
CA ARG A 228 0.03 9.43 2.54
C ARG A 228 -0.82 9.71 3.78
N ARG A 229 -2.08 9.28 3.79
CA ARG A 229 -3.02 9.44 4.91
C ARG A 229 -3.01 8.27 5.89
N GLY A 230 -2.09 7.30 5.70
CA GLY A 230 -1.98 6.11 6.54
C GLY A 230 -2.94 4.96 6.16
N VAL A 231 -3.77 5.13 5.14
CA VAL A 231 -4.65 4.08 4.60
C VAL A 231 -3.88 3.31 3.53
N ARG A 232 -3.23 2.20 3.92
CA ARG A 232 -2.31 1.47 3.05
C ARG A 232 -2.38 -0.04 3.25
N TYR A 233 -1.81 -0.77 2.29
CA TYR A 233 -1.59 -2.21 2.40
C TYR A 233 -0.11 -2.52 2.74
N PRO A 234 0.19 -3.55 3.57
CA PRO A 234 -0.75 -4.39 4.31
C PRO A 234 -1.50 -3.60 5.39
N ILE A 235 -2.77 -3.97 5.60
CA ILE A 235 -3.59 -3.37 6.65
C ILE A 235 -3.00 -3.77 8.00
N SER A 236 -2.59 -2.77 8.78
CA SER A 236 -2.07 -3.01 10.12
C SER A 236 -3.25 -3.22 11.07
N TYR A 237 -3.32 -4.40 11.66
CA TYR A 237 -4.36 -4.74 12.63
C TYR A 237 -4.02 -4.13 13.99
N ALA A 238 -5.02 -3.59 14.69
CA ALA A 238 -4.93 -3.41 16.13
C ALA A 238 -4.89 -4.78 16.84
N GLY A 239 -4.33 -4.84 18.06
CA GLY A 239 -4.42 -6.04 18.89
C GLY A 239 -5.86 -6.27 19.33
N ALA A 240 -6.30 -7.53 19.39
CA ALA A 240 -7.71 -7.85 19.65
C ALA A 240 -8.26 -7.28 20.97
N GLU A 241 -7.39 -7.12 21.97
CA GLU A 241 -7.73 -6.52 23.28
C GLU A 241 -7.02 -5.17 23.51
N SER A 242 -6.45 -4.57 22.48
CA SER A 242 -5.82 -3.25 22.58
C SER A 242 -6.88 -2.16 22.68
N ASP A 243 -6.71 -1.21 23.58
CA ASP A 243 -7.47 0.04 23.53
C ASP A 243 -7.05 0.83 22.28
N VAL A 244 -7.96 0.92 21.32
CA VAL A 244 -7.72 1.59 20.04
C VAL A 244 -7.95 3.10 20.10
N SER A 245 -8.45 3.64 21.22
CA SER A 245 -8.78 5.06 21.35
C SER A 245 -7.55 5.95 21.10
N GLY A 246 -6.38 5.57 21.63
CA GLY A 246 -5.11 6.28 21.42
C GLY A 246 -4.46 6.05 20.03
N CYS A 247 -4.93 5.06 19.28
CA CYS A 247 -4.46 4.72 17.93
C CYS A 247 -5.44 5.17 16.84
N PHE A 248 -6.63 5.63 17.23
CA PHE A 248 -7.64 6.10 16.29
C PHE A 248 -7.12 7.36 15.60
N PRO A 249 -7.20 7.47 14.26
CA PRO A 249 -6.68 8.65 13.59
C PRO A 249 -7.37 9.88 14.15
N ALA A 250 -6.63 10.97 14.41
CA ALA A 250 -7.18 12.18 15.02
C ALA A 250 -8.37 12.78 14.25
N ALA A 251 -8.45 12.51 12.94
CA ALA A 251 -9.60 12.84 12.10
C ALA A 251 -10.92 12.21 12.58
N TYR A 252 -10.85 11.07 13.28
CA TYR A 252 -11.98 10.33 13.83
C TYR A 252 -12.06 10.38 15.37
N GLY A 253 -10.92 10.52 16.07
CA GLY A 253 -10.81 10.46 17.55
C GLY A 253 -10.91 11.79 18.31
N GLY A 254 -11.19 12.90 17.62
CA GLY A 254 -11.40 14.20 18.22
C GLY A 254 -10.19 15.13 18.11
N ARG A 255 -10.45 16.38 17.74
CA ARG A 255 -9.47 17.47 17.53
C ARG A 255 -8.61 17.81 18.77
N GLY A 256 -8.83 17.18 19.92
CA GLY A 256 -8.26 17.55 21.22
C GLY A 256 -6.74 17.44 21.33
N THR A 257 -6.11 16.33 20.89
CA THR A 257 -4.65 16.15 21.02
C THR A 257 -3.87 17.01 20.03
N ILE A 258 -4.38 17.16 18.81
CA ILE A 258 -3.78 18.07 17.81
C ILE A 258 -3.94 19.52 18.28
N ALA A 259 -5.10 19.91 18.80
CA ALA A 259 -5.32 21.23 19.38
C ALA A 259 -4.39 21.46 20.59
N ALA A 260 -4.27 20.51 21.51
CA ALA A 260 -3.40 20.63 22.69
C ALA A 260 -1.90 20.78 22.35
N LEU A 261 -1.46 20.24 21.21
CA LEU A 261 -0.07 20.33 20.76
C LEU A 261 0.20 21.52 19.82
N ARG A 262 -0.81 21.99 19.08
CA ARG A 262 -0.64 22.98 17.99
C ARG A 262 -1.39 24.30 18.18
N GLU A 263 -2.49 24.31 18.92
CA GLU A 263 -3.35 25.48 19.11
C GLU A 263 -3.01 26.19 20.43
N GLY A 264 -2.90 27.52 20.39
CA GLY A 264 -2.83 28.37 21.59
C GLY A 264 -1.45 28.83 22.08
N GLY A 265 -0.35 28.56 21.35
CA GLY A 265 1.00 29.02 21.72
C GLY A 265 1.86 29.46 20.52
N SER A 266 2.87 30.31 20.77
CA SER A 266 3.87 30.74 19.78
C SER A 266 5.05 29.77 19.64
N HIS A 267 4.98 28.59 20.27
CA HIS A 267 5.97 27.52 20.13
C HIS A 267 5.92 26.86 18.76
N LEU A 268 7.00 26.15 18.42
CA LEU A 268 7.13 25.39 17.19
C LEU A 268 7.55 23.95 17.49
N LEU A 269 6.63 23.01 17.29
CA LEU A 269 6.89 21.57 17.35
C LEU A 269 7.32 21.03 15.97
N VAL A 270 8.57 20.59 15.85
CA VAL A 270 9.19 20.12 14.60
C VAL A 270 9.45 18.62 14.65
N GLY A 271 8.87 17.87 13.71
CA GLY A 271 9.07 16.43 13.61
C GLY A 271 10.31 16.11 12.77
N VAL A 272 11.33 15.49 13.37
CA VAL A 272 12.57 15.12 12.68
C VAL A 272 12.51 13.67 12.22
N THR A 273 12.61 13.47 10.91
CA THR A 273 12.60 12.16 10.25
C THR A 273 13.79 11.98 9.30
N GLY A 274 13.95 10.79 8.74
CA GLY A 274 15.02 10.45 7.83
C GLY A 274 15.25 8.94 7.73
N GLY A 275 15.86 8.49 6.64
CA GLY A 275 16.24 7.08 6.44
C GLY A 275 17.23 6.57 7.49
N VAL A 276 17.45 5.26 7.52
CA VAL A 276 18.54 4.66 8.31
C VAL A 276 19.90 5.28 7.92
N ALA A 277 20.79 5.49 8.89
CA ALA A 277 22.14 6.02 8.66
C ALA A 277 22.24 7.40 7.94
N THR A 278 21.15 8.17 7.89
CA THR A 278 21.15 9.55 7.38
C THR A 278 21.77 10.57 8.35
N GLY A 279 22.00 10.19 9.62
CA GLY A 279 22.62 11.05 10.63
C GLY A 279 21.64 11.91 11.44
N LYS A 280 20.39 11.46 11.58
CA LYS A 280 19.36 12.13 12.42
C LYS A 280 19.86 12.56 13.79
N SER A 281 20.54 11.67 14.52
CA SER A 281 21.05 11.96 15.87
C SER A 281 22.13 13.06 15.87
N THR A 282 22.91 13.18 14.79
CA THR A 282 23.91 14.24 14.64
C THR A 282 23.23 15.60 14.48
N ILE A 283 22.26 15.70 13.57
CA ILE A 283 21.49 16.94 13.36
C ILE A 283 20.72 17.32 14.63
N ALA A 284 20.12 16.34 15.30
CA ALA A 284 19.33 16.57 16.50
C ALA A 284 20.18 17.19 17.63
N ARG A 285 21.39 16.68 17.86
CA ARG A 285 22.33 17.25 18.84
C ARG A 285 22.76 18.67 18.46
N MET A 286 23.05 18.92 17.19
CA MET A 286 23.43 20.27 16.75
C MET A 286 22.29 21.28 16.95
N LEU A 287 21.04 20.89 16.71
CA LEU A 287 19.88 21.74 17.01
C LEU A 287 19.66 21.93 18.52
N GLU A 288 19.96 20.91 19.33
CA GLU A 288 19.89 20.98 20.80
C GLU A 288 20.92 21.98 21.35
N GLU A 289 22.15 21.96 20.85
CA GLU A 289 23.20 22.94 21.18
C GLU A 289 22.80 24.39 20.84
N LEU A 290 21.97 24.58 19.81
CA LEU A 290 21.45 25.89 19.41
C LEU A 290 20.21 26.32 20.21
N GLY A 291 19.69 25.47 21.09
CA GLY A 291 18.59 25.76 22.00
C GLY A 291 17.25 25.13 21.65
N ALA A 292 17.22 24.12 20.77
CA ALA A 292 16.01 23.35 20.46
C ALA A 292 15.89 22.09 21.34
N PRO A 293 15.02 22.05 22.37
CA PRO A 293 14.91 20.87 23.23
C PRO A 293 14.60 19.60 22.44
N LEU A 294 15.33 18.52 22.75
CA LEU A 294 15.23 17.24 22.06
C LEU A 294 14.32 16.26 22.78
N ILE A 295 13.28 15.80 22.09
CA ILE A 295 12.49 14.63 22.49
C ILE A 295 12.77 13.50 21.50
N ASP A 296 13.45 12.44 21.96
CA ASP A 296 13.77 11.26 21.15
C ASP A 296 12.81 10.10 21.48
N PHE A 297 12.05 9.63 20.48
CA PHE A 297 11.12 8.52 20.66
C PHE A 297 11.80 7.19 20.96
N ASP A 298 13.03 6.97 20.49
CA ASP A 298 13.80 5.77 20.84
C ASP A 298 14.21 5.81 22.31
N VAL A 299 14.49 7.00 22.88
CA VAL A 299 14.74 7.18 24.30
C VAL A 299 13.45 7.02 25.10
N LEU A 300 12.36 7.67 24.69
CA LEU A 300 11.05 7.55 25.33
C LEU A 300 10.59 6.10 25.44
N SER A 301 10.72 5.33 24.36
CA SER A 301 10.36 3.90 24.36
C SER A 301 11.11 3.11 25.43
N ARG A 302 12.35 3.47 25.76
CA ARG A 302 13.13 2.84 26.83
C ARG A 302 12.67 3.34 28.20
N VAL A 303 12.51 4.65 28.34
CA VAL A 303 12.13 5.30 29.59
C VAL A 303 10.79 4.75 30.09
N VAL A 304 9.78 4.58 29.23
CA VAL A 304 8.46 4.07 29.67
C VAL A 304 8.51 2.61 30.15
N MET A 305 9.54 1.87 29.76
CA MET A 305 9.79 0.46 30.07
C MET A 305 10.79 0.26 31.22
N GLU A 306 11.20 1.32 31.92
CA GLU A 306 12.05 1.20 33.11
C GLU A 306 11.33 0.44 34.24
N PRO A 307 12.07 -0.25 35.13
CA PRO A 307 11.50 -1.03 36.22
C PRO A 307 10.43 -0.27 37.01
N GLU A 308 9.37 -0.99 37.41
CA GLU A 308 8.22 -0.48 38.18
C GLU A 308 7.31 0.52 37.47
N LYS A 309 7.65 0.99 36.25
CA LYS A 309 6.72 1.81 35.47
C LYS A 309 5.54 1.00 34.96
N PRO A 310 4.40 1.64 34.68
CA PRO A 310 3.19 0.94 34.23
C PRO A 310 3.41 0.06 32.98
N ALA A 311 4.20 0.49 31.99
CA ALA A 311 4.47 -0.35 30.81
C ALA A 311 5.28 -1.58 31.18
N TRP A 312 6.29 -1.41 32.05
CA TRP A 312 7.12 -2.51 32.54
C TRP A 312 6.28 -3.55 33.28
N LYS A 313 5.34 -3.12 34.15
CA LYS A 313 4.45 -4.02 34.91
C LYS A 313 3.59 -4.85 33.97
N ASP A 314 2.86 -4.20 33.05
CA ASP A 314 2.02 -4.90 32.07
C ASP A 314 2.83 -5.88 31.21
N ILE A 315 4.04 -5.48 30.79
CA ILE A 315 4.93 -6.31 29.99
C ILE A 315 5.41 -7.53 30.79
N VAL A 316 5.81 -7.37 32.05
CA VAL A 316 6.24 -8.48 32.91
C VAL A 316 5.08 -9.39 33.28
N ASP A 317 3.91 -8.85 33.57
CA ASP A 317 2.71 -9.64 33.89
C ASP A 317 2.27 -10.50 32.70
N TYR A 318 2.38 -9.96 31.47
CA TYR A 318 1.98 -10.69 30.26
C TYR A 318 3.07 -11.64 29.73
N PHE A 319 4.32 -11.18 29.64
CA PHE A 319 5.41 -11.95 29.04
C PHE A 319 6.22 -12.77 30.05
N GLY A 320 5.97 -12.60 31.35
CA GLY A 320 6.63 -13.30 32.45
C GLY A 320 8.03 -12.74 32.79
N VAL A 321 8.51 -13.03 34.01
CA VAL A 321 9.80 -12.52 34.52
C VAL A 321 11.04 -12.96 33.72
N GLN A 322 10.92 -14.00 32.86
CA GLN A 322 12.01 -14.50 32.02
C GLN A 322 12.53 -13.49 30.99
N ILE A 323 11.74 -12.46 30.65
CA ILE A 323 12.16 -11.37 29.76
C ILE A 323 13.00 -10.30 30.48
N LEU A 324 13.31 -10.49 31.76
CA LEU A 324 14.11 -9.56 32.55
C LEU A 324 15.59 -9.95 32.57
N ASN A 325 16.44 -8.93 32.74
CA ASN A 325 17.83 -9.05 33.17
C ASN A 325 17.90 -9.25 34.69
N GLU A 326 19.10 -9.54 35.21
CA GLU A 326 19.33 -9.70 36.66
C GLU A 326 19.00 -8.43 37.46
N ASP A 327 19.19 -7.25 36.87
CA ASP A 327 18.88 -5.94 37.46
C ASP A 327 17.39 -5.54 37.35
N ARG A 328 16.52 -6.48 36.93
CA ARG A 328 15.08 -6.28 36.67
C ARG A 328 14.75 -5.33 35.50
N THR A 329 15.73 -4.89 34.72
CA THR A 329 15.45 -4.22 33.44
C THR A 329 14.98 -5.22 32.38
N ILE A 330 14.28 -4.77 31.35
CA ILE A 330 13.81 -5.65 30.27
C ILE A 330 14.98 -6.01 29.33
N ASP A 331 15.19 -7.31 29.13
CA ASP A 331 16.04 -7.83 28.07
C ASP A 331 15.33 -7.67 26.72
N ARG A 332 15.73 -6.64 25.97
CA ARG A 332 15.11 -6.31 24.67
C ARG A 332 15.32 -7.40 23.62
N ASN A 333 16.41 -8.18 23.72
CA ASN A 333 16.66 -9.27 22.77
C ASN A 333 15.69 -10.42 23.03
N LYS A 334 15.51 -10.80 24.29
CA LYS A 334 14.49 -11.81 24.67
C LYS A 334 13.09 -11.33 24.34
N LEU A 335 12.75 -10.09 24.70
CA LEU A 335 11.43 -9.54 24.41
C LEU A 335 11.15 -9.47 22.90
N ARG A 336 12.13 -9.05 22.10
CA ARG A 336 12.01 -9.06 20.63
C ARG A 336 11.87 -10.48 20.10
N ALA A 337 12.62 -11.45 20.61
CA ALA A 337 12.50 -12.84 20.18
C ALA A 337 11.09 -13.38 20.44
N VAL A 338 10.55 -13.15 21.63
CA VAL A 338 9.20 -13.62 22.01
C VAL A 338 8.10 -12.88 21.24
N ALA A 339 8.22 -11.57 21.05
CA ALA A 339 7.24 -10.76 20.35
C ALA A 339 7.28 -10.93 18.82
N SER A 340 8.45 -11.23 18.23
CA SER A 340 8.59 -11.34 16.77
C SER A 340 8.01 -12.62 16.17
N GLN A 341 7.82 -13.66 16.98
CA GLN A 341 7.31 -14.96 16.54
C GLN A 341 5.78 -15.00 16.45
N ASP A 342 5.08 -14.00 17.00
CA ASP A 342 3.64 -14.00 17.13
C ASP A 342 3.08 -12.59 16.94
N LEU A 343 2.21 -12.44 15.93
CA LEU A 343 1.63 -11.15 15.57
C LEU A 343 0.77 -10.55 16.70
N GLU A 344 0.04 -11.36 17.47
CA GLU A 344 -0.77 -10.87 18.58
C GLU A 344 0.10 -10.45 19.77
N LYS A 345 1.17 -11.21 20.06
CA LYS A 345 2.15 -10.80 21.10
C LYS A 345 2.83 -9.49 20.74
N LYS A 346 3.24 -9.32 19.47
CA LYS A 346 3.80 -8.05 19.00
C LYS A 346 2.86 -6.87 19.27
N LYS A 347 1.59 -7.02 18.91
CA LYS A 347 0.59 -5.97 19.13
C LYS A 347 0.29 -5.72 20.60
N LYS A 348 0.30 -6.76 21.44
CA LYS A 348 0.16 -6.61 22.88
C LYS A 348 1.29 -5.76 23.46
N LEU A 349 2.53 -6.07 23.07
CA LEU A 349 3.68 -5.28 23.45
C LEU A 349 3.58 -3.81 22.98
N GLU A 350 3.13 -3.59 21.74
CA GLU A 350 2.85 -2.25 21.19
C GLU A 350 1.75 -1.53 22.00
N GLY A 351 0.66 -2.23 22.33
CA GLY A 351 -0.46 -1.70 23.12
C GLY A 351 -0.09 -1.32 24.55
N PHE A 352 0.86 -2.03 25.18
CA PHE A 352 1.37 -1.65 26.49
C PHE A 352 2.27 -0.41 26.44
N GLN A 353 2.96 -0.16 25.32
CA GLN A 353 3.90 0.96 25.19
C GLN A 353 3.26 2.23 24.66
N HIS A 354 2.47 2.16 23.59
CA HIS A 354 2.05 3.34 22.83
C HIS A 354 1.30 4.40 23.65
N PRO A 355 0.28 4.06 24.47
CA PRO A 355 -0.41 5.05 25.30
C PRO A 355 0.56 5.77 26.24
N ARG A 356 1.51 5.05 26.83
CA ARG A 356 2.47 5.59 27.81
C ARG A 356 3.55 6.43 27.15
N ILE A 357 3.95 6.08 25.92
CA ILE A 357 4.81 6.93 25.09
C ILE A 357 4.10 8.24 24.76
N GLN A 358 2.81 8.20 24.42
CA GLN A 358 2.02 9.40 24.14
C GLN A 358 1.88 10.29 25.38
N GLU A 359 1.55 9.72 26.53
CA GLU A 359 1.47 10.45 27.81
C GLU A 359 2.80 11.12 28.17
N GLU A 360 3.90 10.39 28.09
CA GLU A 360 5.23 10.91 28.42
C GLU A 360 5.68 11.97 27.40
N PHE A 361 5.37 11.78 26.12
CA PHE A 361 5.60 12.77 25.07
C PHE A 361 4.87 14.08 25.37
N LEU A 362 3.56 14.02 25.67
CA LEU A 362 2.77 15.20 26.03
C LEU A 362 3.33 15.88 27.29
N ARG A 363 3.72 15.10 28.30
CA ARG A 363 4.31 15.60 29.55
C ARG A 363 5.59 16.39 29.28
N LEU A 364 6.51 15.86 28.45
CA LEU A 364 7.76 16.52 28.10
C LEU A 364 7.54 17.79 27.28
N VAL A 365 6.64 17.76 26.30
CA VAL A 365 6.29 18.96 25.54
C VAL A 365 5.78 20.04 26.50
N GLN A 366 4.83 19.71 27.38
CA GLN A 366 4.29 20.67 28.35
C GLN A 366 5.33 21.18 29.35
N ALA A 367 6.29 20.35 29.76
CA ALA A 367 7.38 20.78 30.62
C ALA A 367 8.26 21.84 29.93
N HIS A 368 8.67 21.60 28.69
CA HIS A 368 9.44 22.58 27.92
C HIS A 368 8.67 23.87 27.66
N LEU A 369 7.35 23.78 27.41
CA LEU A 369 6.51 24.97 27.21
C LEU A 369 6.29 25.80 28.47
N ARG A 370 6.33 25.18 29.67
CA ARG A 370 6.30 25.92 30.94
C ARG A 370 7.58 26.73 31.15
N GLU A 371 8.72 26.20 30.73
CA GLU A 371 10.01 26.88 30.84
C GLU A 371 10.17 27.97 29.77
N ASN A 372 9.77 27.67 28.53
CA ASN A 372 9.81 28.59 27.41
C ASN A 372 8.57 28.40 26.49
N PRO A 373 7.54 29.26 26.64
CA PRO A 373 6.34 29.22 25.81
C PRO A 373 6.61 29.45 24.32
N GLU A 374 7.77 30.01 23.96
CA GLU A 374 8.20 30.26 22.59
C GLU A 374 9.28 29.25 22.15
N ALA A 375 9.34 28.06 22.75
CA ALA A 375 10.35 27.06 22.39
C ALA A 375 10.17 26.52 20.96
N VAL A 376 11.29 26.25 20.28
CA VAL A 376 11.31 25.37 19.10
C VAL A 376 11.70 23.98 19.59
N ILE A 377 10.74 23.07 19.68
CA ILE A 377 10.94 21.71 20.20
C ILE A 377 11.09 20.75 19.03
N GLN A 378 12.19 19.99 19.01
CA GLN A 378 12.43 18.97 18.01
C GLN A 378 12.09 17.58 18.55
N VAL A 379 11.43 16.79 17.70
CA VAL A 379 10.97 15.45 18.07
C VAL A 379 11.46 14.45 17.06
N VAL A 380 12.42 13.62 17.46
CA VAL A 380 13.05 12.62 16.56
C VAL A 380 12.23 11.35 16.57
N ILE A 381 11.69 10.96 15.41
CA ILE A 381 10.89 9.73 15.25
C ILE A 381 11.37 8.98 14.00
N PRO A 382 12.01 7.80 14.13
CA PRO A 382 12.54 7.05 12.99
C PRO A 382 11.49 6.67 11.93
N LEU A 383 10.27 6.37 12.37
CA LEU A 383 9.16 5.91 11.53
C LEU A 383 8.01 6.94 11.44
N LEU A 384 8.32 8.24 11.60
CA LEU A 384 7.34 9.33 11.73
C LEU A 384 6.22 9.28 10.68
N ILE A 385 6.60 9.07 9.41
CA ILE A 385 5.68 9.06 8.27
C ILE A 385 4.94 7.72 8.24
N GLU A 386 5.67 6.64 8.46
CA GLU A 386 5.16 5.29 8.48
C GLU A 386 4.10 5.12 9.59
N THR A 387 4.23 5.77 10.74
CA THR A 387 3.26 5.73 11.84
C THR A 387 2.20 6.82 11.79
N ASN A 388 2.14 7.59 10.69
CA ASN A 388 1.15 8.66 10.49
C ASN A 388 1.15 9.73 11.60
N MET A 389 2.32 10.00 12.20
CA MET A 389 2.46 10.98 13.28
C MET A 389 2.68 12.41 12.76
N HIS A 390 2.87 12.58 11.46
CA HIS A 390 3.10 13.87 10.83
C HIS A 390 2.05 14.97 11.15
N PRO A 391 0.73 14.68 11.33
CA PRO A 391 -0.24 15.73 11.64
C PRO A 391 -0.05 16.39 13.01
N LEU A 392 0.71 15.75 13.92
CA LEU A 392 1.01 16.28 15.26
C LEU A 392 2.00 17.45 15.21
N PHE A 393 2.76 17.59 14.13
CA PHE A 393 3.85 18.57 14.01
C PHE A 393 3.42 19.79 13.20
N HIS A 394 4.07 20.92 13.44
CA HIS A 394 3.89 22.14 12.65
C HIS A 394 4.65 22.07 11.33
N HIS A 395 5.88 21.58 11.42
CA HIS A 395 6.74 21.31 10.28
C HIS A 395 7.46 19.98 10.46
N LEU A 396 7.76 19.35 9.34
CA LEU A 396 8.59 18.15 9.28
C LEU A 396 9.95 18.46 8.68
N LEU A 397 11.00 18.08 9.41
CA LEU A 397 12.38 18.14 8.99
C LEU A 397 12.84 16.75 8.53
N MET A 398 13.26 16.65 7.28
CA MET A 398 13.90 15.46 6.73
C MET A 398 15.42 15.58 6.77
N VAL A 399 16.08 14.62 7.41
CA VAL A 399 17.53 14.42 7.27
C VAL A 399 17.79 13.49 6.09
N TYR A 400 18.48 14.01 5.08
CA TYR A 400 18.77 13.33 3.83
C TYR A 400 20.24 12.88 3.75
N ALA A 401 20.45 11.70 3.19
CA ALA A 401 21.73 11.26 2.65
C ALA A 401 21.45 10.30 1.47
N PRO A 402 22.26 10.32 0.40
CA PRO A 402 22.15 9.34 -0.70
C PRO A 402 22.28 7.90 -0.22
N GLU A 403 21.67 6.94 -0.93
CA GLU A 403 21.74 5.51 -0.57
C GLU A 403 23.19 5.01 -0.44
N ASP A 404 24.09 5.45 -1.30
CA ASP A 404 25.51 5.07 -1.26
C ASP A 404 26.20 5.54 0.04
N VAL A 405 25.84 6.73 0.53
CA VAL A 405 26.34 7.26 1.80
C VAL A 405 25.73 6.51 2.98
N GLN A 406 24.43 6.21 2.94
CA GLN A 406 23.76 5.40 3.98
C GLN A 406 24.38 4.00 4.08
N LYS A 407 24.63 3.37 2.92
CA LYS A 407 25.25 2.05 2.80
C LYS A 407 26.65 2.06 3.43
N LYS A 408 27.50 3.01 3.03
CA LYS A 408 28.85 3.15 3.58
C LYS A 408 28.82 3.30 5.11
N ARG A 409 27.96 4.18 5.63
CA ARG A 409 27.80 4.40 7.08
C ARG A 409 27.31 3.15 7.82
N LEU A 410 26.37 2.40 7.24
CA LEU A 410 25.88 1.15 7.84
C LEU A 410 26.97 0.08 7.90
N MET A 411 27.75 -0.05 6.83
CA MET A 411 28.85 -1.00 6.79
C MET A 411 29.94 -0.64 7.82
N GLU A 412 30.32 0.63 7.90
CA GLU A 412 31.34 1.12 8.83
C GLU A 412 30.90 1.04 10.30
N ARG A 413 29.66 1.44 10.60
CA ARG A 413 29.15 1.51 11.98
C ARG A 413 28.74 0.14 12.53
N ASP A 414 28.05 -0.66 11.71
CA ASP A 414 27.36 -1.87 12.16
C ASP A 414 28.04 -3.16 11.65
N GLY A 415 29.12 -3.05 10.86
CA GLY A 415 29.85 -4.21 10.31
C GLY A 415 29.03 -5.06 9.34
N LEU A 416 28.00 -4.48 8.71
CA LEU A 416 27.08 -5.18 7.82
C LEU A 416 27.66 -5.43 6.44
N THR A 417 27.17 -6.47 5.75
CA THR A 417 27.43 -6.65 4.31
C THR A 417 26.63 -5.62 3.50
N GLU A 418 27.09 -5.33 2.28
CA GLU A 418 26.39 -4.42 1.34
C GLU A 418 24.94 -4.87 1.09
N GLU A 419 24.70 -6.17 0.92
CA GLU A 419 23.36 -6.72 0.72
C GLU A 419 22.45 -6.50 1.94
N MET A 420 22.98 -6.67 3.15
CA MET A 420 22.24 -6.44 4.39
C MET A 420 21.93 -4.95 4.58
N ALA A 421 22.89 -4.07 4.29
CA ALA A 421 22.69 -2.62 4.35
C ALA A 421 21.60 -2.18 3.36
N LEU A 422 21.65 -2.64 2.11
CA LEU A 422 20.62 -2.35 1.10
C LEU A 422 19.24 -2.86 1.50
N ARG A 423 19.16 -4.06 2.09
CA ARG A 423 17.90 -4.62 2.59
C ARG A 423 17.30 -3.75 3.70
N MET A 424 18.14 -3.24 4.60
CA MET A 424 17.69 -2.33 5.66
C MET A 424 17.21 -0.99 5.10
N ILE A 425 17.96 -0.39 4.16
CA ILE A 425 17.57 0.88 3.52
C ILE A 425 16.22 0.72 2.81
N ARG A 426 16.07 -0.32 1.99
CA ARG A 426 14.86 -0.58 1.20
C ARG A 426 13.67 -1.11 2.01
N SER A 427 13.87 -1.42 3.30
CA SER A 427 12.77 -1.79 4.20
C SER A 427 11.95 -0.59 4.69
N GLN A 428 12.50 0.62 4.56
CA GLN A 428 11.83 1.87 4.90
C GLN A 428 11.25 2.54 3.64
N LEU A 429 10.38 3.54 3.84
CA LEU A 429 9.98 4.41 2.74
C LEU A 429 11.20 5.05 2.09
N SER A 430 11.22 5.09 0.75
CA SER A 430 12.30 5.74 0.02
C SER A 430 12.42 7.21 0.43
N VAL A 431 13.62 7.77 0.26
CA VAL A 431 13.86 9.17 0.57
C VAL A 431 12.88 10.05 -0.20
N GLU A 432 12.69 9.75 -1.48
CA GLU A 432 11.87 10.50 -2.43
C GLU A 432 10.41 10.54 -1.97
N GLU A 433 9.91 9.43 -1.44
CA GLU A 433 8.58 9.37 -0.85
C GLU A 433 8.49 10.17 0.44
N LYS A 434 9.47 10.07 1.34
CA LYS A 434 9.49 10.84 2.60
C LYS A 434 9.57 12.36 2.34
N LYS A 435 10.30 12.78 1.31
CA LYS A 435 10.45 14.18 0.94
C LYS A 435 9.10 14.84 0.64
N GLY A 436 8.14 14.11 0.07
CA GLY A 436 6.80 14.62 -0.20
C GLY A 436 5.95 14.99 1.02
N TYR A 437 6.39 14.62 2.23
CA TYR A 437 5.73 14.96 3.49
C TYR A 437 6.47 16.07 4.27
N CYS A 438 7.69 16.40 3.85
CA CYS A 438 8.59 17.23 4.65
C CYS A 438 8.64 18.66 4.12
N ASP A 439 8.43 19.62 5.00
CA ASP A 439 8.51 21.05 4.70
C ASP A 439 9.96 21.52 4.61
N LEU A 440 10.84 20.87 5.38
CA LEU A 440 12.24 21.23 5.55
C LEU A 440 13.10 20.00 5.24
N VAL A 441 14.21 20.22 4.54
CA VAL A 441 15.17 19.15 4.21
C VAL A 441 16.57 19.65 4.56
N ILE A 442 17.32 18.84 5.31
CA ILE A 442 18.74 19.03 5.53
C ILE A 442 19.51 17.88 4.91
N ASP A 443 20.37 18.20 3.96
CA ASP A 443 21.25 17.24 3.33
C ASP A 443 22.53 17.08 4.18
N ASN A 444 22.75 15.86 4.66
CA ASN A 444 23.86 15.43 5.49
C ASN A 444 24.74 14.41 4.74
N SER A 445 24.89 14.59 3.42
CA SER A 445 25.80 13.82 2.58
C SER A 445 27.27 14.25 2.70
N GLY A 446 27.51 15.53 3.03
CA GLY A 446 28.83 16.14 3.10
C GLY A 446 29.57 16.00 4.45
N PRO A 447 30.70 16.71 4.60
CA PRO A 447 31.47 16.79 5.83
C PRO A 447 30.69 17.43 7.00
N LEU A 448 31.12 17.13 8.23
CA LEU A 448 30.44 17.58 9.45
C LEU A 448 30.35 19.11 9.58
N GLU A 449 31.36 19.84 9.12
CA GLU A 449 31.37 21.32 9.20
C GLU A 449 30.33 21.95 8.26
N GLU A 450 30.20 21.44 7.02
CA GLU A 450 29.14 21.89 6.11
C GLU A 450 27.75 21.59 6.69
N THR A 451 27.60 20.44 7.35
CA THR A 451 26.37 20.09 8.05
C THR A 451 26.07 21.09 9.18
N ARG A 452 27.07 21.52 9.96
CA ARG A 452 26.88 22.52 11.01
C ARG A 452 26.37 23.85 10.45
N ASP A 453 26.97 24.32 9.36
CA ASP A 453 26.54 25.56 8.70
C ASP A 453 25.07 25.46 8.26
N ARG A 454 24.69 24.35 7.62
CA ARG A 454 23.31 24.07 7.21
C ARG A 454 22.34 23.99 8.40
N VAL A 455 22.78 23.45 9.55
CA VAL A 455 21.96 23.43 10.77
C VAL A 455 21.76 24.84 11.33
N ARG A 456 22.76 25.72 11.27
CA ARG A 456 22.59 27.13 11.68
C ARG A 456 21.58 27.85 10.79
N ASP A 457 21.67 27.68 9.48
CA ASP A 457 20.70 28.27 8.54
C ASP A 457 19.28 27.76 8.78
N LEU A 458 19.15 26.45 9.07
CA LEU A 458 17.88 25.84 9.45
C LEU A 458 17.34 26.43 10.76
N TRP A 459 18.20 26.64 11.76
CA TRP A 459 17.81 27.23 13.03
C TRP A 459 17.29 28.66 12.88
N GLU A 460 17.93 29.47 12.04
CA GLU A 460 17.44 30.82 11.72
C GLU A 460 16.06 30.77 11.04
N LYS A 461 15.86 29.85 10.08
CA LYS A 461 14.57 29.64 9.43
C LYS A 461 13.48 29.21 10.41
N LEU A 462 13.78 28.26 11.31
CA LEU A 462 12.83 27.80 12.33
C LEU A 462 12.43 28.95 13.28
N ASN A 463 13.39 29.81 13.65
CA ASN A 463 13.12 30.98 14.47
C ASN A 463 12.27 32.03 13.72
N ALA A 464 12.46 32.21 12.42
CA ALA A 464 11.63 33.09 11.59
C ALA A 464 10.19 32.57 11.51
N ILE A 465 10.01 31.28 11.17
CA ILE A 465 8.71 30.60 11.14
C ILE A 465 8.00 30.72 12.50
N ARG A 466 8.73 30.52 13.59
CA ARG A 466 8.19 30.69 14.94
C ARG A 466 7.67 32.13 15.17
N LYS A 467 8.44 33.14 14.78
CA LYS A 467 8.06 34.55 14.94
C LYS A 467 6.80 34.91 14.14
N GLU A 468 6.59 34.31 12.97
CA GLU A 468 5.40 34.52 12.15
C GLU A 468 4.11 33.93 12.78
N ARG A 469 4.25 33.03 13.76
CA ARG A 469 3.12 32.46 14.52
C ARG A 469 2.72 33.29 15.74
N ARG A 470 3.48 34.33 16.06
CA ARG A 470 3.18 35.30 17.13
C ARG A 470 2.23 36.37 16.61
#